data_AF-A0A0H5QVM9-F1
#
_entry.id   AF-A0A0H5QVM9-F1
#
_cell.length_a   1.000
_cell.length_b   1.000
_cell.length_c   1.000
_cell.angle_alpha   90.00
_cell.angle_beta   90.00
_cell.angle_gamma   90.00
#
_symmetry.space_group_name_H-M   'P 1'
#
loop_
_entity.id
_entity.type
_entity.pdbx_description
1 polymer ?
#
loop_
_entity_poly.entity_id
_entity_poly.type
_entity_poly.pdbx_seq_one_letter_code
_entity_poly.pdbx_strand_id
1 'polypeptide(L)'
;MQMVVDNEVDHAMIPFENSLGGSVHAAYDALLSSGLSVIGEFDLHIQHALMALPGVKLDQIQQVYSHPQALAQCSDYIAAHGFTPVAQLDTAGSAALIAEDKIHGVAAIASVTAATSYNLHVLAENIQDEQDNFTRFLLLNKQPIPHGLHLRSKTCLVFGLYDHVPGALVQALSVFAKAGIDLTKIESRPGKSMHLFAKGCARSPLRYKYFFYLDCLAHFEEPRTQQAIRYLEDNFGFVRVLGSFPSGTSDFAVEESCSVSIANSPRFDTLETTDNGRLPLHLAIIGFGRFGQFLAKNLSSKVFRISVFEPNLDVTTFAAQVGVVVVSSLSELLSVSPDVVIIATPIAQFEGVVKSLPFCSSSLFLLVDVLSVKVHAKEVMTGNSAVPASVDILCTHPMFGPQSGEHTWEGLSFVYERVRISDNARCVQFLSLFESRGCIMQNISCEEHDSYAAPSQFITHFTGRVLSQLLLASTPIDTVGYKSLLMLVKNTCADSDELFKALFNFNRNSLTQLHAFREAVKTVASFLLSDH
;
A
#
# COMPACT_ATOMS: atom_id res chain seq x y z
N MET A 1 2.67 8.53 3.38
CA MET A 1 2.88 8.32 1.93
C MET A 1 2.12 7.09 1.44
N GLN A 2 2.38 5.90 1.98
CA GLN A 2 1.65 4.69 1.61
C GLN A 2 0.13 4.86 1.77
N MET A 3 -0.32 5.41 2.90
CA MET A 3 -1.72 5.79 3.12
C MET A 3 -2.32 6.72 2.04
N VAL A 4 -1.52 7.57 1.37
CA VAL A 4 -1.99 8.40 0.23
C VAL A 4 -2.04 7.60 -1.05
N VAL A 5 -1.03 6.74 -1.30
CA VAL A 5 -1.04 5.81 -2.43
C VAL A 5 -2.27 4.92 -2.36
N ASP A 6 -2.65 4.52 -1.14
CA ASP A 6 -3.78 3.66 -0.81
C ASP A 6 -5.10 4.41 -0.67
N ASN A 7 -5.10 5.75 -0.83
CA ASN A 7 -6.25 6.64 -0.66
C ASN A 7 -6.93 6.54 0.72
N GLU A 8 -6.21 6.14 1.77
CA GLU A 8 -6.68 6.20 3.16
C GLU A 8 -6.69 7.64 3.69
N VAL A 9 -5.77 8.46 3.19
CA VAL A 9 -5.70 9.89 3.46
C VAL A 9 -5.45 10.63 2.14
N ASP A 10 -6.02 11.82 2.00
CA ASP A 10 -5.94 12.58 0.75
C ASP A 10 -4.51 13.08 0.47
N HIS A 11 -3.77 13.36 1.54
CA HIS A 11 -2.48 14.04 1.46
C HIS A 11 -1.45 13.46 2.43
N ALA A 12 -0.17 13.52 2.07
CA ALA A 12 0.93 13.22 2.96
C ALA A 12 1.83 14.44 3.04
N MET A 13 2.13 14.87 4.26
CA MET A 13 3.15 15.87 4.51
C MET A 13 4.42 15.15 4.97
N ILE A 14 5.52 15.31 4.24
CA ILE A 14 6.79 14.65 4.55
C ILE A 14 7.90 15.66 4.77
N PRO A 15 8.77 15.47 5.79
CA PRO A 15 9.94 16.32 5.97
C PRO A 15 10.94 16.02 4.85
N PHE A 16 11.40 17.06 4.16
CA PHE A 16 12.24 16.92 2.98
C PHE A 16 13.67 17.44 3.21
N GLU A 17 13.80 18.57 3.91
CA GLU A 17 15.09 19.13 4.34
C GLU A 17 14.93 19.96 5.61
N ASN A 18 16.00 20.05 6.40
CA ASN A 18 16.09 20.89 7.59
C ASN A 18 17.30 21.84 7.47
N SER A 19 17.18 23.07 7.96
CA SER A 19 18.23 24.09 7.85
C SER A 19 19.53 23.71 8.57
N LEU A 20 19.46 22.90 9.63
CA LEU A 20 20.61 22.44 10.41
C LEU A 20 21.04 21.00 10.04
N GLY A 21 20.06 20.12 9.81
CA GLY A 21 20.25 18.69 9.56
C GLY A 21 20.43 18.30 8.09
N GLY A 22 20.17 19.23 7.15
CA GLY A 22 20.25 18.98 5.72
C GLY A 22 19.11 18.13 5.15
N SER A 23 19.38 17.46 4.02
CA SER A 23 18.40 16.68 3.25
C SER A 23 17.97 15.38 3.96
N VAL A 24 16.67 15.11 4.03
CA VAL A 24 16.11 13.87 4.62
C VAL A 24 16.11 12.75 3.57
N HIS A 25 17.24 12.07 3.40
CA HIS A 25 17.44 11.11 2.29
C HIS A 25 16.40 9.98 2.16
N ALA A 26 15.75 9.57 3.25
CA ALA A 26 14.66 8.59 3.21
C ALA A 26 13.42 9.14 2.48
N ALA A 27 13.12 10.43 2.63
CA ALA A 27 12.04 11.11 1.94
C ALA A 27 12.24 11.13 0.42
N TYR A 28 13.49 11.37 -0.04
CA TYR A 28 13.84 11.31 -1.47
C TYR A 28 13.61 9.92 -2.07
N ASP A 29 14.05 8.87 -1.38
CA ASP A 29 13.84 7.49 -1.86
C ASP A 29 12.36 7.14 -1.91
N ALA A 30 11.62 7.45 -0.84
CA ALA A 30 10.20 7.17 -0.75
C ALA A 30 9.38 7.96 -1.79
N LEU A 31 9.72 9.23 -2.03
CA LEU A 31 9.08 10.05 -3.06
C LEU A 31 9.32 9.46 -4.45
N LEU A 32 10.55 9.04 -4.73
CA LEU A 32 10.89 8.41 -6.01
C LEU A 32 10.18 7.06 -6.19
N SER A 33 10.04 6.24 -5.15
CA SER A 33 9.40 4.92 -5.27
C SER A 33 7.87 4.95 -5.24
N SER A 34 7.27 5.93 -4.54
CA SER A 34 5.82 5.94 -4.28
C SER A 34 4.93 6.32 -5.46
N GLY A 35 5.49 6.96 -6.50
CA GLY A 35 4.69 7.46 -7.63
C GLY A 35 3.85 8.71 -7.32
N LEU A 36 3.90 9.22 -6.08
CA LEU A 36 3.15 10.42 -5.67
C LEU A 36 3.72 11.68 -6.31
N SER A 37 2.84 12.67 -6.49
CA SER A 37 3.17 14.00 -7.00
C SER A 37 3.31 15.00 -5.85
N VAL A 38 4.33 15.86 -5.93
CA VAL A 38 4.48 17.03 -5.05
C VAL A 38 3.47 18.09 -5.47
N ILE A 39 2.57 18.43 -4.57
CA ILE A 39 1.49 19.39 -4.80
C ILE A 39 1.64 20.66 -3.95
N GLY A 40 2.62 20.73 -3.09
CA GLY A 40 2.88 21.90 -2.26
C GLY A 40 4.11 21.74 -1.39
N GLU A 41 4.48 22.82 -0.73
CA GLU A 41 5.53 22.85 0.28
C GLU A 41 5.11 23.71 1.47
N PHE A 42 5.70 23.43 2.64
CA PHE A 42 5.46 24.19 3.86
C PHE A 42 6.72 24.24 4.72
N ASP A 43 7.17 25.43 5.08
CA ASP A 43 8.32 25.62 5.96
C ASP A 43 7.84 25.76 7.42
N LEU A 44 8.15 24.76 8.24
CA LEU A 44 7.81 24.77 9.66
C LEU A 44 9.01 25.27 10.49
N HIS A 45 8.79 26.32 11.29
CA HIS A 45 9.73 26.78 12.30
C HIS A 45 9.74 25.81 13.49
N ILE A 46 10.90 25.21 13.78
CA ILE A 46 11.04 24.22 14.85
C ILE A 46 11.38 24.93 16.15
N GLN A 47 10.40 24.95 17.06
CA GLN A 47 10.52 25.53 18.39
C GLN A 47 10.38 24.45 19.46
N HIS A 48 11.36 24.38 20.35
CA HIS A 48 11.38 23.44 21.47
C HIS A 48 10.89 24.13 22.74
N ALA A 49 10.08 23.43 23.52
CA ALA A 49 9.57 23.87 24.80
C ALA A 49 9.86 22.82 25.88
N LEU A 50 10.18 23.29 27.08
CA LEU A 50 10.28 22.46 28.28
C LEU A 50 8.89 22.33 28.90
N MET A 51 8.43 21.11 29.14
CA MET A 51 7.10 20.87 29.71
C MET A 51 7.13 19.77 30.77
N ALA A 52 6.25 19.90 31.77
CA ALA A 52 6.12 18.94 32.87
C ALA A 52 4.65 18.78 33.29
N LEU A 53 4.40 17.89 34.25
CA LEU A 53 3.05 17.72 34.79
C LEU A 53 2.50 19.02 35.39
N PRO A 54 1.18 19.25 35.33
CA PRO A 54 0.55 20.42 35.95
C PRO A 54 0.95 20.57 37.42
N GLY A 55 1.37 21.77 37.80
CA GLY A 55 1.78 22.12 39.17
C GLY A 55 3.24 21.79 39.52
N VAL A 56 3.99 21.10 38.64
CA VAL A 56 5.45 20.94 38.80
C VAL A 56 6.14 22.26 38.49
N LYS A 57 7.08 22.64 39.35
CA LYS A 57 7.91 23.84 39.18
C LYS A 57 9.27 23.48 38.59
N LEU A 58 9.92 24.48 37.99
CA LEU A 58 11.20 24.32 37.29
C LEU A 58 12.32 23.79 38.21
N ASP A 59 12.33 24.22 39.48
CA ASP A 59 13.29 23.81 40.52
C ASP A 59 13.12 22.35 40.98
N GLN A 60 12.01 21.72 40.66
CA GLN A 60 11.73 20.32 40.99
C GLN A 60 12.24 19.34 39.92
N ILE A 61 12.70 19.84 38.77
CA ILE A 61 13.13 19.01 37.64
C ILE A 61 14.57 18.57 37.84
N GLN A 62 14.79 17.27 37.66
CA GLN A 62 16.12 16.64 37.71
C GLN A 62 16.54 16.10 36.34
N GLN A 63 15.58 15.57 35.59
CA GLN A 63 15.84 14.90 34.31
C GLN A 63 14.98 15.48 33.19
N VAL A 64 15.53 15.47 31.99
CA VAL A 64 14.86 15.97 30.79
C VAL A 64 14.87 14.92 29.69
N TYR A 65 13.68 14.54 29.23
CA TYR A 65 13.46 13.44 28.30
C TYR A 65 13.16 14.00 26.91
N SER A 66 13.87 13.52 25.88
CA SER A 66 13.56 13.85 24.49
C SER A 66 14.35 12.98 23.51
N HIS A 67 14.11 13.15 22.22
CA HIS A 67 14.94 12.57 21.17
C HIS A 67 16.39 13.11 21.26
N PRO A 68 17.43 12.29 21.02
CA PRO A 68 18.83 12.74 21.09
C PRO A 68 19.14 14.03 20.33
N GLN A 69 18.53 14.22 19.16
CA GLN A 69 18.73 15.42 18.35
C GLN A 69 18.12 16.69 19.01
N ALA A 70 16.96 16.57 19.67
CA ALA A 70 16.35 17.70 20.37
C ALA A 70 17.13 18.04 21.65
N LEU A 71 17.64 17.03 22.37
CA LEU A 71 18.53 17.23 23.52
C LEU A 71 19.81 17.96 23.11
N ALA A 72 20.42 17.56 22.00
CA ALA A 72 21.61 18.22 21.47
C ALA A 72 21.34 19.66 20.99
N GLN A 73 20.11 19.96 20.53
CA GLN A 73 19.68 21.29 20.11
C GLN A 73 19.30 22.21 21.27
N CYS A 74 19.20 21.71 22.50
CA CYS A 74 18.87 22.50 23.70
C CYS A 74 19.95 22.34 24.77
N SER A 75 21.17 22.06 24.35
CA SER A 75 22.25 21.60 25.22
C SER A 75 22.69 22.70 26.19
N ASP A 76 22.69 23.95 25.73
CA ASP A 76 23.03 25.11 26.55
C ASP A 76 21.99 25.34 27.65
N TYR A 77 20.71 25.21 27.31
CA TYR A 77 19.62 25.34 28.27
C TYR A 77 19.64 24.24 29.33
N ILE A 78 19.87 22.98 28.92
CA ILE A 78 19.98 21.82 29.81
C ILE A 78 21.16 22.01 30.78
N ALA A 79 22.32 22.41 30.26
CA ALA A 79 23.53 22.62 31.05
C ALA A 79 23.37 23.78 32.04
N ALA A 80 22.76 24.89 31.61
CA ALA A 80 22.54 26.07 32.45
C ALA A 80 21.67 25.79 33.69
N HIS A 81 20.75 24.82 33.58
CA HIS A 81 19.84 24.43 34.67
C HIS A 81 20.29 23.17 35.42
N GLY A 82 21.40 22.53 35.02
CA GLY A 82 21.91 21.33 35.66
C GLY A 82 21.02 20.10 35.49
N PHE A 83 20.21 20.06 34.44
CA PHE A 83 19.33 18.93 34.16
C PHE A 83 20.12 17.75 33.59
N THR A 84 19.68 16.53 33.93
CA THR A 84 20.25 15.30 33.35
C THR A 84 19.47 14.92 32.09
N PRO A 85 20.08 14.96 30.89
CA PRO A 85 19.40 14.55 29.66
C PRO A 85 19.23 13.02 29.60
N VAL A 86 18.05 12.56 29.23
CA VAL A 86 17.72 11.14 29.04
C VAL A 86 17.14 10.95 27.64
N ALA A 87 17.86 10.20 26.82
CA ALA A 87 17.47 9.92 25.45
C ALA A 87 16.23 9.01 25.38
N GLN A 88 15.27 9.42 24.57
CA GLN A 88 14.04 8.70 24.25
C GLN A 88 13.89 8.54 22.73
N LEU A 89 12.91 7.72 22.32
CA LEU A 89 12.69 7.41 20.91
C LEU A 89 12.23 8.61 20.09
N ASP A 90 11.38 9.47 20.65
CA ASP A 90 10.88 10.67 19.97
C ASP A 90 10.45 11.77 20.97
N THR A 91 10.26 13.00 20.47
CA THR A 91 9.96 14.19 21.29
C THR A 91 8.54 14.16 21.86
N ALA A 92 7.52 13.85 21.04
CA ALA A 92 6.12 13.84 21.46
C ALA A 92 5.82 12.67 22.41
N GLY A 93 6.39 11.50 22.16
CA GLY A 93 6.35 10.32 23.00
C GLY A 93 7.04 10.54 24.35
N SER A 94 8.06 11.39 24.43
CA SER A 94 8.63 11.82 25.71
C SER A 94 7.62 12.61 26.55
N ALA A 95 6.82 13.49 25.92
CA ALA A 95 5.73 14.19 26.59
C ALA A 95 4.61 13.22 27.00
N ALA A 96 4.21 12.31 26.11
CA ALA A 96 3.20 11.29 26.38
C ALA A 96 3.59 10.42 27.59
N LEU A 97 4.83 9.93 27.63
CA LEU A 97 5.35 9.09 28.71
C LEU A 97 5.24 9.77 30.08
N ILE A 98 5.67 11.03 30.17
CA ILE A 98 5.59 11.79 31.43
C ILE A 98 4.14 11.99 31.87
N ALA A 99 3.24 12.26 30.91
CA ALA A 99 1.82 12.47 31.18
C ALA A 99 1.11 11.19 31.64
N GLU A 100 1.32 10.06 30.94
CA GLU A 100 0.66 8.78 31.18
C GLU A 100 1.13 8.14 32.49
N ASP A 101 2.44 8.06 32.69
CA ASP A 101 3.04 7.43 33.87
C ASP A 101 3.08 8.36 35.09
N LYS A 102 2.66 9.63 34.92
CA LYS A 102 2.65 10.67 35.96
C LYS A 102 4.00 10.80 36.66
N ILE A 103 5.06 10.86 35.87
CA ILE A 103 6.44 10.88 36.37
C ILE A 103 6.74 12.28 36.94
N HIS A 104 6.97 12.37 38.24
CA HIS A 104 7.38 13.59 38.91
C HIS A 104 8.90 13.78 38.85
N GLY A 105 9.36 15.04 38.87
CA GLY A 105 10.79 15.38 38.82
C GLY A 105 11.42 15.26 37.42
N VAL A 106 10.60 14.99 36.41
CA VAL A 106 11.01 14.84 35.01
C VAL A 106 10.24 15.82 34.14
N ALA A 107 10.92 16.41 33.17
CA ALA A 107 10.32 17.23 32.13
C ALA A 107 10.63 16.66 30.74
N ALA A 108 9.80 16.98 29.75
CA ALA A 108 10.03 16.66 28.35
C ALA A 108 10.47 17.91 27.59
N ILE A 109 11.32 17.71 26.57
CA ILE A 109 11.52 18.71 25.51
C ILE A 109 10.74 18.25 24.28
N ALA A 110 9.75 19.03 23.89
CA ALA A 110 8.91 18.75 22.72
C ALA A 110 8.30 20.06 22.17
N SER A 111 7.46 19.95 21.15
CA SER A 111 6.71 21.11 20.62
C SER A 111 5.63 21.57 21.59
N VAL A 112 5.29 22.86 21.58
CA VAL A 112 4.19 23.42 22.38
C VAL A 112 2.86 22.70 22.10
N THR A 113 2.65 22.25 20.87
CA THR A 113 1.48 21.44 20.49
C THR A 113 1.40 20.13 21.28
N ALA A 114 2.53 19.47 21.56
CA ALA A 114 2.55 18.24 22.35
C ALA A 114 2.11 18.49 23.81
N ALA A 115 2.49 19.63 24.40
CA ALA A 115 2.03 20.00 25.73
C ALA A 115 0.50 20.11 25.80
N THR A 116 -0.12 20.69 24.76
CA THR A 116 -1.58 20.79 24.65
C THR A 116 -2.24 19.43 24.50
N SER A 117 -1.70 18.57 23.62
CA SER A 117 -2.26 17.22 23.36
C SER A 117 -2.22 16.31 24.59
N TYR A 118 -1.18 16.42 25.42
CA TYR A 118 -0.98 15.56 26.60
C TYR A 118 -1.29 16.25 27.94
N ASN A 119 -1.90 17.44 27.90
CA ASN A 119 -2.27 18.23 29.08
C ASN A 119 -1.09 18.47 30.05
N LEU A 120 0.07 18.81 29.49
CA LEU A 120 1.26 19.20 30.25
C LEU A 120 1.35 20.72 30.35
N HIS A 121 2.04 21.18 31.40
CA HIS A 121 2.32 22.58 31.60
C HIS A 121 3.67 22.95 30.98
N VAL A 122 3.66 23.95 30.10
CA VAL A 122 4.87 24.52 29.51
C VAL A 122 5.56 25.42 30.55
N LEU A 123 6.84 25.15 30.80
CA LEU A 123 7.66 25.86 31.78
C LEU A 123 8.59 26.89 31.14
N ALA A 124 9.03 26.61 29.91
CA ALA A 124 9.83 27.52 29.10
C ALA A 124 9.62 27.19 27.62
N GLU A 125 9.60 28.22 26.79
CA GLU A 125 9.50 28.12 25.33
C GLU A 125 10.78 28.61 24.68
N ASN A 126 11.02 28.20 23.44
CA ASN A 126 12.17 28.62 22.63
C ASN A 126 13.53 28.33 23.27
N ILE A 127 13.66 27.15 23.90
CA ILE A 127 14.84 26.75 24.64
C ILE A 127 15.98 26.21 23.76
N GLN A 128 15.76 26.13 22.45
CA GLN A 128 16.76 25.71 21.48
C GLN A 128 17.94 26.68 21.40
N ASP A 129 19.12 26.14 21.17
CA ASP A 129 20.39 26.86 21.08
C ASP A 129 20.41 27.76 19.80
N GLU A 130 19.86 27.27 18.69
CA GLU A 130 19.74 27.99 17.41
C GLU A 130 18.29 28.36 17.10
N GLN A 131 18.03 29.65 16.84
CA GLN A 131 16.68 30.17 16.66
C GLN A 131 16.18 30.02 15.21
N ASP A 132 17.08 29.98 14.23
CA ASP A 132 16.72 29.87 12.81
C ASP A 132 16.70 28.39 12.33
N ASN A 133 15.89 27.56 12.99
CA ASN A 133 15.73 26.15 12.67
C ASN A 133 14.41 25.89 11.91
N PHE A 134 14.50 25.64 10.61
CA PHE A 134 13.33 25.39 9.75
C PHE A 134 13.39 24.00 9.14
N THR A 135 12.25 23.32 9.10
CA THR A 135 12.08 22.08 8.34
C THR A 135 11.10 22.32 7.22
N ARG A 136 11.56 22.12 5.98
CA ARG A 136 10.73 22.16 4.80
C ARG A 136 10.01 20.82 4.64
N PHE A 137 8.70 20.89 4.56
CA PHE A 137 7.83 19.77 4.27
C PHE A 137 7.32 19.84 2.84
N LEU A 138 7.15 18.68 2.21
CA LEU A 138 6.44 18.55 0.94
C LEU A 138 5.07 17.97 1.17
N LEU A 139 4.06 18.59 0.58
CA LEU A 139 2.71 18.07 0.50
C LEU A 139 2.59 17.21 -0.75
N LEU A 140 2.18 15.96 -0.56
CA LEU A 140 2.09 14.96 -1.61
C LEU A 140 0.65 14.52 -1.80
N ASN A 141 0.28 14.32 -3.05
CA ASN A 141 -0.99 13.71 -3.46
C ASN A 141 -0.70 12.72 -4.59
N LYS A 142 -1.62 11.79 -4.82
CA LYS A 142 -1.57 10.86 -5.94
C LYS A 142 -1.77 11.56 -7.27
N GLN A 143 -2.66 12.57 -7.31
CA GLN A 143 -2.88 13.38 -8.49
C GLN A 143 -2.03 14.66 -8.44
N PRO A 144 -1.35 15.03 -9.55
CA PRO A 144 -0.74 16.35 -9.65
C PRO A 144 -1.84 17.42 -9.65
N ILE A 145 -1.49 18.65 -9.23
CA ILE A 145 -2.44 19.76 -9.28
C ILE A 145 -2.72 20.12 -10.75
N PRO A 146 -4.01 20.18 -11.17
CA PRO A 146 -4.38 20.68 -12.49
C PRO A 146 -4.12 22.20 -12.61
N HIS A 147 -3.67 22.59 -13.80
CA HIS A 147 -3.40 23.94 -14.30
C HIS A 147 -3.82 25.16 -13.45
N GLY A 148 -2.84 26.05 -13.25
CA GLY A 148 -3.02 27.48 -13.07
C GLY A 148 -1.87 28.25 -13.70
N LEU A 149 -1.90 28.44 -15.03
CA LEU A 149 -0.85 29.06 -15.88
C LEU A 149 -0.46 30.52 -15.51
N HIS A 150 -0.96 31.06 -14.40
CA HIS A 150 -0.80 32.46 -13.99
C HIS A 150 -0.27 32.66 -12.56
N LEU A 151 0.10 31.59 -11.85
CA LEU A 151 0.74 31.69 -10.54
C LEU A 151 2.25 31.44 -10.68
N ARG A 152 3.06 32.11 -9.85
CA ARG A 152 4.48 31.77 -9.72
C ARG A 152 4.54 30.31 -9.26
N SER A 153 5.15 29.42 -10.05
CA SER A 153 5.19 27.98 -9.74
C SER A 153 6.60 27.53 -9.44
N LYS A 154 6.70 26.47 -8.64
CA LYS A 154 7.92 25.70 -8.41
C LYS A 154 7.70 24.28 -8.94
N THR A 155 8.68 23.75 -9.66
CA THR A 155 8.70 22.38 -10.14
C THR A 155 9.85 21.62 -9.49
N CYS A 156 9.53 20.45 -8.93
CA CYS A 156 10.51 19.50 -8.41
C CYS A 156 10.74 18.42 -9.46
N LEU A 157 11.99 18.13 -9.78
CA LEU A 157 12.36 17.06 -10.71
C LEU A 157 13.61 16.32 -10.26
N VAL A 158 13.79 15.13 -10.82
CA VAL A 158 15.00 14.33 -10.65
C VAL A 158 15.53 13.94 -12.03
N PHE A 159 16.84 13.99 -12.21
CA PHE A 159 17.49 13.49 -13.42
C PHE A 159 18.76 12.67 -13.11
N GLY A 160 19.07 11.71 -13.97
CA GLY A 160 20.30 10.92 -13.93
C GLY A 160 21.30 11.38 -15.00
N LEU A 161 22.58 11.07 -14.81
CA LEU A 161 23.61 11.22 -15.85
C LEU A 161 24.03 9.82 -16.33
N TYR A 162 24.01 9.59 -17.66
CA TYR A 162 24.46 8.32 -18.27
C TYR A 162 25.94 8.04 -18.02
N ASP A 163 26.79 9.05 -18.21
CA ASP A 163 28.24 8.97 -18.09
C ASP A 163 28.76 10.06 -17.14
N HIS A 164 29.65 9.66 -16.22
CA HIS A 164 30.35 10.57 -15.33
C HIS A 164 31.53 11.24 -16.04
N VAL A 165 31.25 11.97 -17.12
CA VAL A 165 32.26 12.76 -17.85
C VAL A 165 32.42 14.16 -17.24
N PRO A 166 33.63 14.73 -17.25
CA PRO A 166 33.85 16.10 -16.81
C PRO A 166 32.90 17.09 -17.51
N GLY A 167 32.24 17.94 -16.73
CA GLY A 167 31.33 18.95 -17.25
C GLY A 167 29.90 18.48 -17.54
N ALA A 168 29.56 17.19 -17.37
CA ALA A 168 28.21 16.69 -17.62
C ALA A 168 27.13 17.43 -16.81
N LEU A 169 27.36 17.65 -15.52
CA LEU A 169 26.43 18.41 -14.68
C LEU A 169 26.34 19.87 -15.12
N VAL A 170 27.47 20.50 -15.49
CA VAL A 170 27.48 21.88 -16.00
C VAL A 170 26.65 21.99 -17.27
N GLN A 171 26.76 21.03 -18.18
CA GLN A 171 25.96 20.98 -19.41
C GLN A 171 24.47 20.82 -19.10
N ALA A 172 24.11 19.93 -18.18
CA ALA A 172 22.72 19.74 -17.76
C ALA A 172 22.12 21.01 -17.14
N LEU A 173 22.84 21.66 -16.22
CA LEU A 173 22.38 22.89 -15.58
C LEU A 173 22.35 24.10 -16.54
N SER A 174 23.23 24.11 -17.55
CA SER A 174 23.23 25.16 -18.58
C SER A 174 21.93 25.22 -19.39
N VAL A 175 21.16 24.13 -19.43
CA VAL A 175 19.86 24.08 -20.11
C VAL A 175 18.87 25.04 -19.45
N PHE A 176 18.77 24.99 -18.11
CA PHE A 176 17.90 25.88 -17.34
C PHE A 176 18.37 27.33 -17.40
N ALA A 177 19.67 27.56 -17.31
CA ALA A 177 20.24 28.91 -17.43
C ALA A 177 19.93 29.56 -18.79
N LYS A 178 20.07 28.81 -19.90
CA LYS A 178 19.72 29.28 -21.25
C LYS A 178 18.22 29.54 -21.43
N ALA A 179 17.38 28.80 -20.70
CA ALA A 179 15.93 28.97 -20.69
C ALA A 179 15.46 30.12 -19.75
N GLY A 180 16.38 30.76 -19.02
CA GLY A 180 16.05 31.80 -18.03
C GLY A 180 15.21 31.24 -16.87
N ILE A 181 15.50 30.02 -16.43
CA ILE A 181 14.81 29.33 -15.34
C ILE A 181 15.73 29.32 -14.11
N ASP A 182 15.27 29.93 -13.02
CA ASP A 182 15.98 29.95 -11.75
C ASP A 182 15.89 28.61 -11.03
N LEU A 183 17.02 28.17 -10.46
CA LEU A 183 17.12 26.96 -9.65
C LEU A 183 17.16 27.36 -8.17
N THR A 184 16.28 26.75 -7.36
CA THR A 184 16.22 27.01 -5.90
C THR A 184 16.82 25.88 -5.08
N LYS A 185 17.04 24.71 -5.68
CA LYS A 185 17.67 23.57 -5.02
C LYS A 185 18.40 22.70 -6.02
N ILE A 186 19.54 22.17 -5.60
CA ILE A 186 20.22 21.05 -6.24
C ILE A 186 20.82 20.13 -5.18
N GLU A 187 20.55 18.83 -5.29
CA GLU A 187 21.08 17.81 -4.39
C GLU A 187 21.55 16.60 -5.19
N SER A 188 22.74 16.08 -4.90
CA SER A 188 23.32 14.93 -5.60
C SER A 188 23.27 13.68 -4.75
N ARG A 189 22.84 12.54 -5.32
CA ARG A 189 22.76 11.27 -4.61
C ARG A 189 23.27 10.08 -5.43
N PRO A 190 24.13 9.21 -4.88
CA PRO A 190 24.43 7.93 -5.51
C PRO A 190 23.20 7.00 -5.45
N GLY A 191 22.81 6.43 -6.59
CA GLY A 191 21.64 5.56 -6.71
C GLY A 191 21.87 4.16 -6.11
N LYS A 192 21.09 3.81 -5.08
CA LYS A 192 21.09 2.46 -4.47
C LYS A 192 20.10 1.47 -5.11
N SER A 193 19.02 1.96 -5.74
CA SER A 193 17.85 1.15 -6.16
C SER A 193 17.54 1.18 -7.66
N MET A 194 18.54 0.90 -8.51
CA MET A 194 18.37 1.04 -9.98
C MET A 194 18.22 -0.27 -10.77
N HIS A 195 18.25 -1.46 -10.15
CA HIS A 195 17.99 -2.70 -10.92
C HIS A 195 16.54 -2.79 -11.44
N LEU A 196 15.60 -2.00 -10.88
CA LEU A 196 14.17 -2.09 -11.15
C LEU A 196 13.67 -1.20 -12.31
N PHE A 197 14.41 -0.16 -12.71
CA PHE A 197 13.92 0.83 -13.69
C PHE A 197 14.79 0.96 -14.95
N ALA A 198 15.88 0.20 -15.04
CA ALA A 198 16.77 0.20 -16.20
C ALA A 198 16.35 -0.82 -17.28
N LYS A 199 15.08 -0.81 -17.71
CA LYS A 199 14.73 -1.40 -19.02
C LYS A 199 15.08 -0.36 -20.11
N GLY A 200 16.37 -0.26 -20.44
CA GLY A 200 16.85 0.60 -21.54
C GLY A 200 18.27 1.16 -21.36
N CYS A 201 18.78 1.30 -20.13
CA CYS A 201 20.14 1.78 -19.89
C CYS A 201 21.18 0.66 -20.02
N ALA A 202 21.42 0.20 -21.24
CA ALA A 202 22.55 -0.68 -21.52
C ALA A 202 23.88 0.12 -21.45
N ARG A 203 24.88 -0.44 -20.75
CA ARG A 203 26.34 -0.20 -20.92
C ARG A 203 26.99 1.04 -20.28
N SER A 204 26.88 1.24 -18.97
CA SER A 204 27.90 2.02 -18.24
C SER A 204 28.65 1.13 -17.24
N PRO A 205 30.00 1.04 -17.30
CA PRO A 205 30.82 0.19 -16.43
C PRO A 205 31.04 0.79 -15.02
N LEU A 206 30.46 1.96 -14.73
CA LEU A 206 30.67 2.68 -13.49
C LEU A 206 29.80 2.08 -12.36
N ARG A 207 30.46 1.73 -11.24
CA ARG A 207 29.83 1.13 -10.05
C ARG A 207 28.84 2.06 -9.34
N TYR A 208 28.96 3.37 -9.56
CA TYR A 208 28.12 4.40 -8.96
C TYR A 208 27.47 5.22 -10.07
N LYS A 209 26.13 5.37 -10.00
CA LYS A 209 25.35 6.30 -10.84
C LYS A 209 24.78 7.37 -9.94
N TYR A 210 24.81 8.63 -10.36
CA TYR A 210 24.28 9.74 -9.56
C TYR A 210 22.97 10.27 -10.13
N PHE A 211 22.05 10.56 -9.23
CA PHE A 211 20.83 11.32 -9.49
C PHE A 211 20.96 12.71 -8.89
N PHE A 212 20.35 13.68 -9.55
CA PHE A 212 20.29 15.05 -9.11
C PHE A 212 18.83 15.43 -8.93
N TYR A 213 18.48 15.81 -7.70
CA TYR A 213 17.18 16.39 -7.38
C TYR A 213 17.30 17.90 -7.52
N LEU A 214 16.33 18.50 -8.20
CA LEU A 214 16.39 19.88 -8.61
C LEU A 214 15.01 20.53 -8.46
N ASP A 215 15.01 21.71 -7.84
CA ASP A 215 13.83 22.57 -7.79
C ASP A 215 14.06 23.78 -8.68
N CYS A 216 13.08 24.12 -9.51
CA CYS A 216 13.14 25.28 -10.38
C CYS A 216 11.87 26.14 -10.30
N LEU A 217 12.02 27.45 -10.46
CA LEU A 217 10.92 28.41 -10.42
C LEU A 217 10.26 28.57 -11.80
N ALA A 218 9.62 27.51 -12.25
CA ALA A 218 8.79 27.49 -13.45
C ALA A 218 7.76 26.37 -13.34
N HIS A 219 6.65 26.45 -14.05
CA HIS A 219 5.69 25.35 -14.19
C HIS A 219 6.20 24.32 -15.22
N PHE A 220 5.94 23.02 -15.00
CA PHE A 220 6.44 21.95 -15.89
C PHE A 220 5.86 22.01 -17.31
N GLU A 221 4.71 22.64 -17.48
CA GLU A 221 4.02 22.80 -18.77
C GLU A 221 4.38 24.08 -19.51
N GLU A 222 5.15 24.99 -18.89
CA GLU A 222 5.65 26.16 -19.61
C GLU A 222 6.50 25.69 -20.80
N PRO A 223 6.33 26.26 -22.02
CA PRO A 223 7.06 25.81 -23.20
C PRO A 223 8.58 25.80 -23.03
N ARG A 224 9.14 26.78 -22.32
CA ARG A 224 10.58 26.86 -22.01
C ARG A 224 11.04 25.72 -21.09
N THR A 225 10.20 25.33 -20.13
CA THR A 225 10.49 24.26 -19.16
C THR A 225 10.37 22.90 -19.84
N GLN A 226 9.34 22.68 -20.65
CA GLN A 226 9.19 21.45 -21.44
C GLN A 226 10.35 21.25 -22.41
N GLN A 227 10.83 22.32 -23.07
CA GLN A 227 12.01 22.25 -23.93
C GLN A 227 13.27 21.89 -23.14
N ALA A 228 13.44 22.47 -21.95
CA ALA A 228 14.56 22.15 -21.08
C ALA A 228 14.53 20.68 -20.61
N ILE A 229 13.36 20.18 -20.18
CA ILE A 229 13.18 18.79 -19.73
C ILE A 229 13.43 17.81 -20.87
N ARG A 230 12.87 18.04 -22.06
CA ARG A 230 13.11 17.19 -23.24
C ARG A 230 14.58 17.14 -23.62
N TYR A 231 15.26 18.28 -23.60
CA TYR A 231 16.70 18.30 -23.84
C TYR A 231 17.46 17.45 -22.82
N LEU A 232 17.05 17.46 -21.55
CA LEU A 232 17.65 16.63 -20.53
C LEU A 232 17.39 15.13 -20.76
N GLU A 233 16.17 14.77 -21.14
CA GLU A 233 15.80 13.39 -21.48
C GLU A 233 16.61 12.86 -22.67
N ASP A 234 16.73 13.65 -23.74
CA ASP A 234 17.44 13.28 -24.96
C ASP A 234 18.95 13.10 -24.76
N ASN A 235 19.57 13.93 -23.89
CA ASN A 235 21.02 13.97 -23.73
C ASN A 235 21.55 13.23 -22.49
N PHE A 236 20.74 13.11 -21.44
CA PHE A 236 21.15 12.56 -20.14
C PHE A 236 20.25 11.42 -19.63
N GLY A 237 19.11 11.19 -20.29
CA GLY A 237 18.31 9.97 -20.15
C GLY A 237 17.16 10.08 -19.19
N PHE A 238 17.35 9.53 -17.99
CA PHE A 238 16.27 9.50 -17.01
C PHE A 238 16.02 10.91 -16.47
N VAL A 239 14.82 11.41 -16.74
CA VAL A 239 14.26 12.59 -16.07
C VAL A 239 12.88 12.19 -15.56
N ARG A 240 12.53 12.65 -14.38
CA ARG A 240 11.17 12.53 -13.84
C ARG A 240 10.78 13.81 -13.14
N VAL A 241 9.66 14.38 -13.56
CA VAL A 241 8.99 15.45 -12.83
C VAL A 241 8.31 14.82 -11.62
N LEU A 242 8.65 15.33 -10.43
CA LEU A 242 8.07 14.89 -9.16
C LEU A 242 6.80 15.68 -8.82
N GLY A 243 6.65 16.89 -9.34
CA GLY A 243 5.44 17.70 -9.19
C GLY A 243 5.68 19.16 -9.51
N SER A 244 4.60 19.90 -9.74
CA SER A 244 4.62 21.34 -9.97
C SER A 244 3.47 21.98 -9.22
N PHE A 245 3.77 23.04 -8.46
CA PHE A 245 2.82 23.64 -7.53
C PHE A 245 3.05 25.15 -7.38
N PRO A 246 2.06 25.93 -6.91
CA PRO A 246 2.23 27.36 -6.65
C PRO A 246 3.33 27.62 -5.61
N SER A 247 4.22 28.56 -5.92
CA SER A 247 5.30 29.02 -5.05
C SER A 247 4.92 30.36 -4.43
N GLY A 248 4.77 30.38 -3.12
CA GLY A 248 4.50 31.58 -2.33
C GLY A 248 3.67 31.26 -1.10
N THR A 249 4.06 31.81 0.05
CA THR A 249 3.25 31.83 1.27
C THR A 249 2.06 32.75 1.05
N SER A 250 0.94 32.21 0.55
CA SER A 250 -0.36 32.85 0.77
C SER A 250 -0.84 32.39 2.14
N ASP A 251 -0.94 33.33 3.09
CA ASP A 251 -1.59 33.15 4.38
C ASP A 251 -2.92 32.41 4.19
N PHE A 252 -2.96 31.11 4.52
CA PHE A 252 -4.20 30.37 4.60
C PHE A 252 -4.94 30.87 5.86
N ALA A 253 -5.79 31.88 5.68
CA ALA A 253 -6.78 32.24 6.68
C ALA A 253 -7.69 31.03 6.92
N VAL A 254 -7.61 30.47 8.11
CA VAL A 254 -8.53 29.43 8.60
C VAL A 254 -9.88 30.13 8.84
N GLU A 255 -10.84 29.97 7.92
CA GLU A 255 -12.22 30.35 8.21
C GLU A 255 -12.88 29.24 9.05
N GLU A 256 -13.11 29.57 10.32
CA GLU A 256 -14.04 28.87 11.20
C GLU A 256 -15.46 28.93 10.61
N SER A 257 -16.04 27.79 10.24
CA SER A 257 -17.47 27.57 10.46
C SER A 257 -17.79 26.08 10.46
N CYS A 258 -17.89 25.55 11.67
CA CYS A 258 -18.52 24.28 11.97
C CYS A 258 -20.01 24.55 12.26
N SER A 259 -20.92 24.03 11.44
CA SER A 259 -22.31 23.81 11.86
C SER A 259 -22.90 22.62 11.12
N VAL A 260 -23.04 21.51 11.84
CA VAL A 260 -23.73 20.30 11.41
C VAL A 260 -25.23 20.55 11.44
N SER A 261 -25.93 20.29 10.34
CA SER A 261 -27.37 20.06 10.33
C SER A 261 -27.70 18.79 9.54
N ILE A 262 -28.28 17.83 10.26
CA ILE A 262 -28.81 16.56 9.78
C ILE A 262 -30.08 16.83 8.98
N ALA A 263 -30.13 16.46 7.69
CA ALA A 263 -31.24 15.72 7.06
C ALA A 263 -31.12 15.61 5.52
N ASN A 264 -31.47 14.40 5.06
CA ASN A 264 -31.99 14.01 3.74
C ASN A 264 -31.01 13.68 2.59
N SER A 265 -30.83 12.36 2.44
CA SER A 265 -30.67 11.57 1.19
C SER A 265 -29.61 12.02 0.17
N PRO A 266 -28.57 11.21 -0.11
CA PRO A 266 -27.62 11.55 -1.16
C PRO A 266 -28.27 11.30 -2.53
N ARG A 267 -28.47 12.40 -3.26
CA ARG A 267 -28.63 12.36 -4.71
C ARG A 267 -27.26 11.99 -5.31
N PHE A 268 -27.24 10.88 -6.04
CA PHE A 268 -26.16 10.50 -6.94
C PHE A 268 -26.15 11.47 -8.12
N ASP A 269 -25.05 12.20 -8.29
CA ASP A 269 -24.59 12.89 -9.51
C ASP A 269 -23.18 13.41 -9.14
N THR A 270 -22.05 13.10 -9.79
CA THR A 270 -21.70 12.67 -11.15
C THR A 270 -20.36 11.94 -11.05
N LEU A 271 -20.28 10.71 -11.56
CA LEU A 271 -19.05 9.91 -11.57
C LEU A 271 -18.25 10.22 -12.85
N GLU A 272 -17.04 10.72 -12.68
CA GLU A 272 -16.08 10.89 -13.77
C GLU A 272 -15.62 9.53 -14.31
N THR A 273 -15.47 9.47 -15.63
CA THR A 273 -15.10 8.28 -16.40
C THR A 273 -13.71 7.78 -16.02
N THR A 274 -13.50 6.45 -16.00
CA THR A 274 -12.16 5.87 -15.81
C THR A 274 -11.22 6.31 -16.93
N ASP A 275 -9.90 6.30 -16.67
CA ASP A 275 -8.77 6.73 -17.52
C ASP A 275 -8.75 6.16 -18.96
N ASN A 276 -9.67 5.24 -19.29
CA ASN A 276 -9.89 4.62 -20.60
C ASN A 276 -11.22 5.02 -21.27
N GLY A 277 -11.94 6.03 -20.76
CA GLY A 277 -13.24 6.47 -21.28
C GLY A 277 -14.41 5.48 -21.05
N ARG A 278 -14.25 4.48 -20.18
CA ARG A 278 -15.31 3.52 -19.80
C ARG A 278 -15.84 3.79 -18.40
N LEU A 279 -17.11 3.44 -18.17
CA LEU A 279 -17.74 3.50 -16.84
C LEU A 279 -17.08 2.48 -15.89
N PRO A 280 -17.07 2.75 -14.56
CA PRO A 280 -16.57 1.80 -13.57
C PRO A 280 -17.42 0.52 -13.56
N LEU A 281 -16.82 -0.63 -13.29
CA LEU A 281 -17.51 -1.94 -13.35
C LEU A 281 -18.63 -2.06 -12.30
N HIS A 282 -19.72 -2.72 -12.64
CA HIS A 282 -20.65 -3.29 -11.68
C HIS A 282 -20.28 -4.75 -11.40
N LEU A 283 -19.83 -5.03 -10.18
CA LEU A 283 -19.52 -6.40 -9.76
C LEU A 283 -20.73 -7.05 -9.08
N ALA A 284 -20.89 -8.35 -9.27
CA ALA A 284 -21.74 -9.18 -8.44
C ALA A 284 -20.93 -10.30 -7.79
N ILE A 285 -21.14 -10.55 -6.50
CA ILE A 285 -20.45 -11.60 -5.75
C ILE A 285 -21.48 -12.62 -5.26
N ILE A 286 -21.27 -13.88 -5.59
CA ILE A 286 -22.06 -15.02 -5.12
C ILE A 286 -21.24 -15.78 -4.10
N GLY A 287 -21.73 -15.86 -2.86
CA GLY A 287 -20.97 -16.36 -1.72
C GLY A 287 -20.26 -15.21 -1.01
N PHE A 288 -20.79 -14.84 0.16
CA PHE A 288 -20.32 -13.74 0.98
C PHE A 288 -19.81 -14.20 2.35
N GLY A 289 -19.14 -15.35 2.35
CA GLY A 289 -18.30 -15.79 3.45
C GLY A 289 -17.02 -14.95 3.57
N ARG A 290 -16.03 -15.46 4.30
CA ARG A 290 -14.78 -14.73 4.62
C ARG A 290 -14.09 -14.15 3.38
N PHE A 291 -14.00 -14.93 2.29
CA PHE A 291 -13.32 -14.48 1.08
C PHE A 291 -14.15 -13.50 0.25
N GLY A 292 -15.46 -13.72 0.10
CA GLY A 292 -16.35 -12.78 -0.59
C GLY A 292 -16.41 -11.41 0.10
N GLN A 293 -16.45 -11.40 1.44
CA GLN A 293 -16.34 -10.19 2.26
C GLN A 293 -14.99 -9.49 2.07
N PHE A 294 -13.90 -10.27 2.05
CA PHE A 294 -12.56 -9.75 1.78
C PHE A 294 -12.46 -9.09 0.40
N LEU A 295 -12.99 -9.73 -0.66
CA LEU A 295 -13.03 -9.12 -1.98
C LEU A 295 -13.87 -7.85 -1.99
N ALA A 296 -15.09 -7.88 -1.44
CA ALA A 296 -15.96 -6.71 -1.43
C ALA A 296 -15.36 -5.52 -0.68
N LYS A 297 -14.81 -5.76 0.52
CA LYS A 297 -14.12 -4.73 1.32
C LYS A 297 -12.99 -4.08 0.53
N ASN A 298 -12.19 -4.88 -0.16
CA ASN A 298 -11.02 -4.38 -0.85
C ASN A 298 -11.34 -3.78 -2.22
N LEU A 299 -12.44 -4.19 -2.89
CA LEU A 299 -12.77 -3.76 -4.25
C LEU A 299 -13.81 -2.64 -4.33
N SER A 300 -14.62 -2.40 -3.30
CA SER A 300 -15.76 -1.48 -3.33
C SER A 300 -15.42 -0.05 -3.77
N SER A 301 -14.23 0.46 -3.42
CA SER A 301 -13.79 1.82 -3.75
C SER A 301 -13.37 2.04 -5.21
N LYS A 302 -13.21 0.97 -6.01
CA LYS A 302 -12.75 1.06 -7.42
C LYS A 302 -13.81 0.65 -8.44
N VAL A 303 -15.03 0.37 -8.00
CA VAL A 303 -16.12 -0.15 -8.83
C VAL A 303 -17.37 0.69 -8.64
N PHE A 304 -18.23 0.74 -9.65
CA PHE A 304 -19.45 1.55 -9.60
C PHE A 304 -20.37 1.06 -8.49
N ARG A 305 -20.50 -0.27 -8.39
CA ARG A 305 -21.39 -0.94 -7.45
C ARG A 305 -20.94 -2.38 -7.24
N ILE A 306 -21.21 -2.92 -6.05
CA ILE A 306 -21.15 -4.35 -5.77
C ILE A 306 -22.53 -4.83 -5.32
N SER A 307 -23.06 -5.84 -6.01
CA SER A 307 -24.24 -6.59 -5.59
C SER A 307 -23.83 -7.95 -5.02
N VAL A 308 -24.48 -8.42 -3.97
CA VAL A 308 -24.07 -9.63 -3.24
C VAL A 308 -25.24 -10.55 -3.00
N PHE A 309 -25.06 -11.84 -3.29
CA PHE A 309 -25.98 -12.90 -2.92
C PHE A 309 -25.32 -13.89 -1.96
N GLU A 310 -25.90 -14.04 -0.78
CA GLU A 310 -25.51 -15.03 0.23
C GLU A 310 -26.76 -15.63 0.88
N PRO A 311 -27.08 -16.91 0.59
CA PRO A 311 -28.30 -17.52 1.09
C PRO A 311 -28.19 -18.09 2.52
N ASN A 312 -26.97 -18.30 3.04
CA ASN A 312 -26.77 -19.09 4.26
C ASN A 312 -26.36 -18.27 5.49
N LEU A 313 -25.98 -17.00 5.31
CA LEU A 313 -25.45 -16.15 6.37
C LEU A 313 -26.20 -14.82 6.42
N ASP A 314 -26.43 -14.30 7.63
CA ASP A 314 -26.83 -12.90 7.77
C ASP A 314 -25.61 -12.01 7.56
N VAL A 315 -25.64 -11.26 6.46
CA VAL A 315 -24.55 -10.42 5.99
C VAL A 315 -24.90 -8.93 5.99
N THR A 316 -26.09 -8.59 6.48
CA THR A 316 -26.66 -7.23 6.39
C THR A 316 -25.76 -6.18 7.03
N THR A 317 -25.27 -6.44 8.25
CA THR A 317 -24.38 -5.51 8.98
C THR A 317 -23.08 -5.23 8.25
N PHE A 318 -22.38 -6.28 7.79
CA PHE A 318 -21.12 -6.11 7.07
C PHE A 318 -21.33 -5.48 5.69
N ALA A 319 -22.41 -5.87 5.00
CA ALA A 319 -22.75 -5.29 3.71
C ALA A 319 -23.01 -3.78 3.81
N ALA A 320 -23.72 -3.34 4.86
CA ALA A 320 -23.93 -1.93 5.15
C ALA A 320 -22.61 -1.20 5.46
N GLN A 321 -21.72 -1.82 6.24
CA GLN A 321 -20.41 -1.23 6.58
C GLN A 321 -19.52 -1.00 5.35
N VAL A 322 -19.55 -1.92 4.38
CA VAL A 322 -18.74 -1.82 3.15
C VAL A 322 -19.46 -1.05 2.03
N GLY A 323 -20.76 -0.79 2.18
CA GLY A 323 -21.57 -0.08 1.18
C GLY A 323 -21.95 -0.95 -0.03
N VAL A 324 -22.14 -2.26 0.15
CA VAL A 324 -22.57 -3.18 -0.91
C VAL A 324 -24.05 -3.52 -0.82
N VAL A 325 -24.67 -3.86 -1.95
CA VAL A 325 -26.11 -4.13 -2.00
C VAL A 325 -26.38 -5.63 -1.93
N VAL A 326 -27.09 -6.06 -0.89
CA VAL A 326 -27.53 -7.45 -0.75
C VAL A 326 -28.80 -7.68 -1.57
N VAL A 327 -28.83 -8.76 -2.34
CA VAL A 327 -29.99 -9.20 -3.12
C VAL A 327 -30.52 -10.53 -2.58
N SER A 328 -31.82 -10.79 -2.80
CA SER A 328 -32.53 -11.92 -2.19
C SER A 328 -32.50 -13.19 -3.04
N SER A 329 -32.09 -13.11 -4.32
CA SER A 329 -32.04 -14.27 -5.22
C SER A 329 -30.99 -14.11 -6.33
N LEU A 330 -30.56 -15.24 -6.93
CA LEU A 330 -29.70 -15.24 -8.12
C LEU A 330 -30.35 -14.55 -9.33
N SER A 331 -31.67 -14.65 -9.46
CA SER A 331 -32.43 -13.96 -10.52
C SER A 331 -32.36 -12.44 -10.34
N GLU A 332 -32.50 -11.95 -9.11
CA GLU A 332 -32.35 -10.53 -8.79
C GLU A 332 -30.92 -10.05 -9.05
N LEU A 333 -29.91 -10.86 -8.66
CA LEU A 333 -28.50 -10.57 -8.90
C LEU A 333 -28.16 -10.38 -10.38
N LEU A 334 -28.75 -11.18 -11.27
CA LEU A 334 -28.55 -11.03 -12.71
C LEU A 334 -29.44 -9.94 -13.33
N SER A 335 -30.62 -9.66 -12.75
CA SER A 335 -31.52 -8.62 -13.25
C SER A 335 -30.93 -7.21 -13.18
N VAL A 336 -30.03 -6.97 -12.23
CA VAL A 336 -29.29 -5.70 -12.12
C VAL A 336 -28.15 -5.56 -13.13
N SER A 337 -28.02 -6.50 -14.06
CA SER A 337 -27.10 -6.46 -15.21
C SER A 337 -25.63 -6.21 -14.82
N PRO A 338 -25.02 -7.05 -13.97
CA PRO A 338 -23.63 -6.87 -13.57
C PRO A 338 -22.69 -7.08 -14.77
N ASP A 339 -21.58 -6.34 -14.79
CA ASP A 339 -20.50 -6.56 -15.76
C ASP A 339 -19.75 -7.86 -15.47
N VAL A 340 -19.48 -8.11 -14.18
CA VAL A 340 -18.68 -9.25 -13.72
C VAL A 340 -19.41 -9.97 -12.59
N VAL A 341 -19.53 -11.28 -12.67
CA VAL A 341 -20.08 -12.15 -11.63
C VAL A 341 -18.95 -13.01 -11.06
N ILE A 342 -18.63 -12.84 -9.79
CA ILE A 342 -17.59 -13.57 -9.07
C ILE A 342 -18.26 -14.64 -8.20
N ILE A 343 -17.88 -15.90 -8.36
CA ILE A 343 -18.31 -16.99 -7.49
C ILE A 343 -17.25 -17.25 -6.42
N ALA A 344 -17.56 -16.84 -5.19
CA ALA A 344 -16.72 -16.94 -3.99
C ALA A 344 -17.33 -17.91 -2.95
N THR A 345 -17.87 -19.03 -3.41
CA THR A 345 -18.43 -20.11 -2.57
C THR A 345 -17.40 -21.21 -2.28
N PRO A 346 -17.61 -22.06 -1.25
CA PRO A 346 -16.78 -23.24 -1.04
C PRO A 346 -16.69 -24.12 -2.30
N ILE A 347 -15.51 -24.74 -2.52
CA ILE A 347 -15.23 -25.56 -3.71
C ILE A 347 -16.31 -26.63 -3.93
N ALA A 348 -16.74 -27.30 -2.86
CA ALA A 348 -17.75 -28.36 -2.92
C ALA A 348 -19.16 -27.87 -3.34
N GLN A 349 -19.45 -26.58 -3.21
CA GLN A 349 -20.75 -25.98 -3.57
C GLN A 349 -20.73 -25.33 -4.96
N PHE A 350 -19.54 -25.09 -5.51
CA PHE A 350 -19.34 -24.33 -6.74
C PHE A 350 -20.15 -24.86 -7.93
N GLU A 351 -20.14 -26.18 -8.16
CA GLU A 351 -20.90 -26.80 -9.24
C GLU A 351 -22.41 -26.59 -9.11
N GLY A 352 -22.96 -26.70 -7.90
CA GLY A 352 -24.38 -26.45 -7.64
C GLY A 352 -24.77 -24.99 -7.89
N VAL A 353 -23.89 -24.06 -7.52
CA VAL A 353 -24.08 -22.62 -7.76
C VAL A 353 -24.04 -22.30 -9.26
N VAL A 354 -23.04 -22.79 -10.00
CA VAL A 354 -22.95 -22.56 -11.45
C VAL A 354 -24.19 -23.10 -12.16
N LYS A 355 -24.66 -24.30 -11.80
CA LYS A 355 -25.85 -24.92 -12.40
C LYS A 355 -27.17 -24.23 -12.04
N SER A 356 -27.22 -23.50 -10.93
CA SER A 356 -28.44 -22.80 -10.49
C SER A 356 -28.54 -21.37 -11.01
N LEU A 357 -27.52 -20.86 -11.71
CA LEU A 357 -27.55 -19.54 -12.31
C LEU A 357 -28.62 -19.47 -13.41
N PRO A 358 -29.57 -18.51 -13.33
CA PRO A 358 -30.64 -18.37 -14.32
C PRO A 358 -30.11 -17.65 -15.56
N PHE A 359 -29.34 -18.36 -16.38
CA PHE A 359 -28.82 -17.80 -17.63
C PHE A 359 -29.96 -17.43 -18.60
N CYS A 360 -29.83 -16.28 -19.25
CA CYS A 360 -30.74 -15.85 -20.32
C CYS A 360 -29.96 -15.68 -21.63
N SER A 361 -30.66 -15.71 -22.77
CA SER A 361 -30.04 -15.57 -24.10
C SER A 361 -29.31 -14.24 -24.32
N SER A 362 -29.56 -13.24 -23.46
CA SER A 362 -28.92 -11.92 -23.45
C SER A 362 -27.82 -11.77 -22.39
N SER A 363 -27.47 -12.83 -21.64
CA SER A 363 -26.41 -12.77 -20.63
C SER A 363 -25.05 -12.50 -21.28
N LEU A 364 -24.54 -11.28 -21.08
CA LEU A 364 -23.29 -10.75 -21.62
C LEU A 364 -22.42 -10.18 -20.49
N PHE A 365 -22.07 -11.02 -19.51
CA PHE A 365 -21.20 -10.67 -18.39
C PHE A 365 -19.97 -11.58 -18.34
N LEU A 366 -18.96 -11.20 -17.57
CA LEU A 366 -17.78 -12.02 -17.29
C LEU A 366 -18.01 -12.85 -16.03
N LEU A 367 -18.00 -14.18 -16.15
CA LEU A 367 -18.07 -15.09 -15.02
C LEU A 367 -16.65 -15.41 -14.52
N VAL A 368 -16.43 -15.23 -13.22
CA VAL A 368 -15.12 -15.37 -12.57
C VAL A 368 -15.20 -16.35 -11.40
N ASP A 369 -14.31 -17.33 -11.38
CA ASP A 369 -14.10 -18.15 -10.18
C ASP A 369 -12.91 -17.63 -9.37
N VAL A 370 -12.96 -17.82 -8.05
CA VAL A 370 -11.84 -17.53 -7.12
C VAL A 370 -11.51 -18.73 -6.24
N LEU A 371 -11.72 -19.95 -6.74
CA LEU A 371 -11.46 -21.18 -5.97
C LEU A 371 -9.95 -21.34 -5.74
N SER A 372 -9.56 -22.22 -4.82
CA SER A 372 -8.14 -22.59 -4.66
C SER A 372 -7.68 -23.74 -5.55
N VAL A 373 -8.59 -24.33 -6.32
CA VAL A 373 -8.32 -25.36 -7.35
C VAL A 373 -8.93 -24.89 -8.67
N LYS A 374 -8.25 -25.11 -9.79
CA LYS A 374 -8.57 -24.45 -11.06
C LYS A 374 -9.10 -25.40 -12.13
N VAL A 375 -8.60 -26.63 -12.22
CA VAL A 375 -9.10 -27.61 -13.20
C VAL A 375 -10.58 -27.88 -12.97
N HIS A 376 -10.97 -28.13 -11.72
CA HIS A 376 -12.38 -28.36 -11.37
C HIS A 376 -13.27 -27.17 -11.75
N ALA A 377 -12.85 -25.93 -11.45
CA ALA A 377 -13.61 -24.73 -11.78
C ALA A 377 -13.81 -24.58 -13.30
N LYS A 378 -12.73 -24.77 -14.07
CA LYS A 378 -12.74 -24.75 -15.53
C LYS A 378 -13.66 -25.82 -16.09
N GLU A 379 -13.58 -27.06 -15.62
CA GLU A 379 -14.42 -28.18 -16.07
C GLU A 379 -15.90 -27.96 -15.76
N VAL A 380 -16.23 -27.40 -14.59
CA VAL A 380 -17.62 -27.08 -14.22
C VAL A 380 -18.19 -25.97 -15.10
N MET A 381 -17.42 -24.91 -15.36
CA MET A 381 -17.91 -23.78 -16.17
C MET A 381 -17.94 -24.07 -17.67
N THR A 382 -17.05 -24.92 -18.17
CA THR A 382 -16.98 -25.27 -19.61
C THR A 382 -17.73 -26.55 -19.96
N GLY A 383 -17.89 -27.46 -18.99
CA GLY A 383 -18.53 -28.77 -19.16
C GLY A 383 -20.06 -28.72 -19.17
N ASN A 384 -20.68 -29.73 -19.80
CA ASN A 384 -22.12 -29.97 -19.83
C ASN A 384 -23.00 -28.78 -20.28
N SER A 385 -22.44 -27.83 -21.04
CA SER A 385 -23.13 -26.58 -21.44
C SER A 385 -23.69 -25.79 -20.24
N ALA A 386 -23.08 -25.92 -19.06
CA ALA A 386 -23.56 -25.26 -17.84
C ALA A 386 -23.56 -23.73 -17.98
N VAL A 387 -22.53 -23.16 -18.62
CA VAL A 387 -22.43 -21.73 -18.90
C VAL A 387 -22.57 -21.48 -20.42
N PRO A 388 -23.60 -20.73 -20.88
CA PRO A 388 -23.83 -20.47 -22.30
C PRO A 388 -22.65 -19.81 -23.00
N ALA A 389 -22.49 -20.05 -24.31
CA ALA A 389 -21.38 -19.50 -25.10
C ALA A 389 -21.34 -17.96 -25.14
N SER A 390 -22.44 -17.28 -24.81
CA SER A 390 -22.50 -15.82 -24.72
C SER A 390 -21.85 -15.23 -23.47
N VAL A 391 -21.56 -16.07 -22.47
CA VAL A 391 -20.94 -15.65 -21.20
C VAL A 391 -19.46 -15.96 -21.22
N ASP A 392 -18.65 -14.94 -20.94
CA ASP A 392 -17.21 -15.05 -20.83
C ASP A 392 -16.81 -15.74 -19.52
N ILE A 393 -15.71 -16.48 -19.53
CA ILE A 393 -15.19 -17.26 -18.40
C ILE A 393 -13.73 -16.88 -18.17
N LEU A 394 -13.44 -16.44 -16.94
CA LEU A 394 -12.10 -16.20 -16.44
C LEU A 394 -11.90 -17.03 -15.17
N CYS A 395 -10.95 -17.95 -15.20
CA CYS A 395 -10.58 -18.68 -13.99
C CYS A 395 -9.53 -17.91 -13.21
N THR A 396 -9.68 -17.75 -11.90
CA THR A 396 -8.69 -17.03 -11.08
C THR A 396 -8.41 -17.70 -9.74
N HIS A 397 -7.24 -17.41 -9.18
CA HIS A 397 -6.90 -17.74 -7.81
C HIS A 397 -5.98 -16.66 -7.26
N PRO A 398 -6.50 -15.74 -6.44
CA PRO A 398 -5.67 -14.92 -5.57
C PRO A 398 -4.93 -15.87 -4.62
N MET A 399 -3.59 -15.95 -4.70
CA MET A 399 -2.78 -16.83 -3.84
C MET A 399 -2.65 -16.30 -2.40
N PHE A 400 -3.66 -15.55 -1.96
CA PHE A 400 -3.75 -14.83 -0.70
C PHE A 400 -5.21 -14.68 -0.30
N GLY A 401 -5.45 -14.44 0.99
CA GLY A 401 -6.79 -14.29 1.54
C GLY A 401 -6.84 -13.32 2.71
N PRO A 402 -7.89 -13.36 3.54
CA PRO A 402 -8.11 -12.39 4.62
C PRO A 402 -6.93 -12.23 5.58
N GLN A 403 -6.15 -13.30 5.81
CA GLN A 403 -4.98 -13.26 6.69
C GLN A 403 -3.71 -12.77 5.97
N SER A 404 -3.43 -13.28 4.77
CA SER A 404 -2.17 -12.99 4.06
C SER A 404 -2.20 -11.70 3.24
N GLY A 405 -3.40 -11.23 2.86
CA GLY A 405 -3.62 -9.97 2.15
C GLY A 405 -4.39 -8.95 2.98
N GLU A 406 -4.33 -9.03 4.32
CA GLU A 406 -5.07 -8.14 5.23
C GLU A 406 -4.67 -6.66 5.04
N HIS A 407 -3.37 -6.41 4.86
CA HIS A 407 -2.80 -5.06 4.84
C HIS A 407 -2.44 -4.58 3.42
N THR A 408 -1.96 -5.45 2.55
CA THR A 408 -1.58 -5.10 1.17
C THR A 408 -1.70 -6.30 0.25
N TRP A 409 -1.97 -6.05 -1.04
CA TRP A 409 -1.88 -7.06 -2.10
C TRP A 409 -0.61 -6.92 -2.94
N GLU A 410 0.25 -5.95 -2.62
CA GLU A 410 1.49 -5.68 -3.33
C GLU A 410 2.47 -6.86 -3.17
N GLY A 411 2.99 -7.33 -4.31
CA GLY A 411 3.87 -8.49 -4.34
C GLY A 411 3.17 -9.83 -4.12
N LEU A 412 1.85 -9.86 -3.86
CA LEU A 412 1.10 -11.10 -3.74
C LEU A 412 0.70 -11.64 -5.11
N SER A 413 0.87 -12.95 -5.32
CA SER A 413 0.57 -13.59 -6.60
C SER A 413 -0.93 -13.67 -6.86
N PHE A 414 -1.36 -13.26 -8.05
CA PHE A 414 -2.71 -13.45 -8.55
C PHE A 414 -2.65 -14.28 -9.83
N VAL A 415 -3.16 -15.51 -9.78
CA VAL A 415 -3.14 -16.43 -10.91
C VAL A 415 -4.46 -16.31 -11.68
N TYR A 416 -4.38 -16.33 -13.01
CA TYR A 416 -5.57 -16.37 -13.86
C TYR A 416 -5.35 -17.13 -15.18
N GLU A 417 -6.44 -17.69 -15.71
CA GLU A 417 -6.54 -18.22 -17.08
C GLU A 417 -7.75 -17.60 -17.79
N ARG A 418 -7.53 -17.03 -18.98
CA ARG A 418 -8.58 -16.54 -19.87
C ARG A 418 -9.22 -17.71 -20.64
N VAL A 419 -10.10 -18.46 -19.98
CA VAL A 419 -10.69 -19.70 -20.53
C VAL A 419 -11.58 -19.45 -21.75
N ARG A 420 -12.46 -18.45 -21.69
CA ARG A 420 -13.33 -18.05 -22.82
C ARG A 420 -13.62 -16.57 -22.74
N ILE A 421 -12.94 -15.74 -23.55
CA ILE A 421 -13.09 -14.28 -23.50
C ILE A 421 -13.44 -13.73 -24.88
N SER A 422 -14.61 -13.11 -25.00
CA SER A 422 -15.07 -12.37 -26.17
C SER A 422 -14.94 -10.86 -25.96
N ASP A 423 -15.20 -10.34 -24.75
CA ASP A 423 -14.94 -8.95 -24.36
C ASP A 423 -13.61 -8.84 -23.60
N ASN A 424 -12.53 -8.66 -24.37
CA ASN A 424 -11.19 -8.50 -23.81
C ASN A 424 -11.05 -7.25 -22.92
N ALA A 425 -11.79 -6.18 -23.22
CA ALA A 425 -11.68 -4.93 -22.48
C ALA A 425 -12.28 -5.05 -21.08
N ARG A 426 -13.43 -5.73 -20.94
CA ARG A 426 -14.00 -6.02 -19.61
C ARG A 426 -13.10 -6.94 -18.79
N CYS A 427 -12.53 -7.97 -19.42
CA CYS A 427 -11.59 -8.88 -18.77
C CYS A 427 -10.34 -8.13 -18.25
N VAL A 428 -9.74 -7.28 -19.08
CA VAL A 428 -8.60 -6.43 -18.67
C VAL A 428 -8.99 -5.47 -17.56
N GLN A 429 -10.15 -4.83 -17.63
CA GLN A 429 -10.64 -3.93 -16.59
C GLN A 429 -10.80 -4.67 -15.25
N PHE A 430 -11.36 -5.89 -15.25
CA PHE A 430 -11.46 -6.69 -14.04
C PHE A 430 -10.09 -7.09 -13.49
N LEU A 431 -9.18 -7.59 -14.32
CA LEU A 431 -7.82 -7.96 -13.91
C LEU A 431 -7.03 -6.75 -13.35
N SER A 432 -7.27 -5.55 -13.90
CA SER A 432 -6.65 -4.31 -13.45
C SER A 432 -7.01 -3.96 -12.00
N LEU A 433 -8.12 -4.48 -11.46
CA LEU A 433 -8.47 -4.30 -10.06
C LEU A 433 -7.43 -4.95 -9.14
N PHE A 434 -6.81 -6.05 -9.55
CA PHE A 434 -5.76 -6.72 -8.80
C PHE A 434 -4.39 -6.15 -9.16
N GLU A 435 -4.11 -5.93 -10.44
CA GLU A 435 -2.84 -5.36 -10.91
C GLU A 435 -2.58 -3.96 -10.32
N SER A 436 -3.58 -3.09 -10.28
CA SER A 436 -3.49 -1.75 -9.68
C SER A 436 -3.37 -1.73 -8.15
N ARG A 437 -3.37 -2.91 -7.51
CA ARG A 437 -3.06 -3.11 -6.08
C ARG A 437 -1.70 -3.78 -5.90
N GLY A 438 -0.89 -3.87 -6.96
CA GLY A 438 0.47 -4.39 -6.92
C GLY A 438 0.55 -5.92 -6.94
N CYS A 439 -0.53 -6.63 -7.27
CA CYS A 439 -0.46 -8.09 -7.40
C CYS A 439 0.52 -8.49 -8.52
N ILE A 440 1.29 -9.55 -8.28
CA ILE A 440 2.09 -10.20 -9.31
C ILE A 440 1.13 -11.04 -10.16
N MET A 441 0.74 -10.49 -11.31
CA MET A 441 -0.23 -11.10 -12.22
C MET A 441 0.42 -12.27 -12.99
N GLN A 442 -0.09 -13.50 -12.78
CA GLN A 442 0.41 -14.72 -13.41
C GLN A 442 -0.65 -15.32 -14.35
N ASN A 443 -0.38 -15.27 -15.64
CA ASN A 443 -1.22 -15.91 -16.65
C ASN A 443 -0.69 -17.32 -16.93
N ILE A 444 -1.30 -18.33 -16.31
CA ILE A 444 -0.95 -19.75 -16.48
C ILE A 444 -2.24 -20.58 -16.61
N SER A 445 -2.15 -21.76 -17.23
CA SER A 445 -3.32 -22.63 -17.36
C SER A 445 -3.79 -23.18 -16.01
N CYS A 446 -5.08 -23.54 -15.92
CA CYS A 446 -5.67 -24.21 -14.77
C CYS A 446 -4.94 -25.51 -14.44
N GLU A 447 -4.51 -26.25 -15.46
CA GLU A 447 -3.73 -27.47 -15.33
C GLU A 447 -2.34 -27.23 -14.72
N GLU A 448 -1.62 -26.21 -15.21
CA GLU A 448 -0.33 -25.79 -14.65
C GLU A 448 -0.49 -25.28 -13.20
N HIS A 449 -1.51 -24.45 -12.95
CA HIS A 449 -1.83 -23.99 -11.61
C HIS A 449 -1.99 -25.17 -10.65
N ASP A 450 -2.85 -26.14 -10.96
CA ASP A 450 -3.11 -27.27 -10.05
C ASP A 450 -1.87 -28.18 -9.91
N SER A 451 -1.04 -28.27 -10.94
CA SER A 451 0.26 -28.96 -10.88
C SER A 451 1.22 -28.27 -9.90
N TYR A 452 1.26 -26.94 -9.86
CA TYR A 452 2.09 -26.17 -8.92
C TYR A 452 1.50 -26.05 -7.52
N ALA A 453 0.18 -25.95 -7.39
CA ALA A 453 -0.52 -25.81 -6.12
C ALA A 453 -0.41 -27.09 -5.27
N ALA A 454 -0.32 -28.27 -5.89
CA ALA A 454 -0.17 -29.52 -5.16
C ALA A 454 1.13 -29.61 -4.33
N PRO A 455 2.35 -29.45 -4.90
CA PRO A 455 3.59 -29.49 -4.12
C PRO A 455 3.85 -28.22 -3.28
N SER A 456 3.10 -27.13 -3.50
CA SER A 456 3.26 -25.88 -2.74
C SER A 456 2.13 -25.69 -1.72
N GLN A 457 0.96 -25.21 -2.14
CA GLN A 457 -0.20 -24.91 -1.30
C GLN A 457 -0.69 -26.14 -0.52
N PHE A 458 -0.97 -27.27 -1.19
CA PHE A 458 -1.48 -28.45 -0.51
C PHE A 458 -0.47 -29.00 0.51
N ILE A 459 0.81 -29.11 0.16
CA ILE A 459 1.86 -29.53 1.10
C ILE A 459 2.00 -28.55 2.28
N THR A 460 1.88 -27.24 2.04
CA THR A 460 1.91 -26.21 3.10
C THR A 460 0.77 -26.43 4.11
N HIS A 461 -0.46 -26.60 3.63
CA HIS A 461 -1.61 -26.91 4.50
C HIS A 461 -1.49 -28.26 5.18
N PHE A 462 -1.04 -29.29 4.46
CA PHE A 462 -0.86 -30.63 5.01
C PHE A 462 0.16 -30.61 6.16
N THR A 463 1.29 -29.93 5.95
CA THR A 463 2.37 -29.80 6.93
C THR A 463 1.89 -29.03 8.17
N GLY A 464 1.24 -27.88 7.99
CA GLY A 464 0.69 -27.11 9.11
C GLY A 464 -0.30 -27.92 9.96
N ARG A 465 -1.17 -28.73 9.33
CA ARG A 465 -2.13 -29.61 10.03
C ARG A 465 -1.49 -30.84 10.67
N VAL A 466 -0.40 -31.37 10.12
CA VAL A 466 0.39 -32.42 10.79
C VAL A 466 1.06 -31.84 12.03
N LEU A 467 1.68 -30.67 11.90
CA LEU A 467 2.32 -29.97 13.02
C LEU A 467 1.31 -29.60 14.11
N SER A 468 0.08 -29.26 13.75
CA SER A 468 -0.97 -28.97 14.75
C SER A 468 -1.32 -30.18 15.61
N GLN A 469 -1.15 -31.41 15.11
CA GLN A 469 -1.36 -32.63 15.91
C GLN A 469 -0.29 -32.81 17.01
N LEU A 470 0.87 -32.16 16.87
CA LEU A 470 1.93 -32.20 17.87
C LEU A 470 1.69 -31.22 19.03
N LEU A 471 0.59 -30.45 19.00
CA LEU A 471 0.23 -29.47 20.03
C LEU A 471 1.38 -28.51 20.35
N LEU A 472 2.02 -27.97 19.30
CA LEU A 472 3.14 -27.05 19.42
C LEU A 472 2.77 -25.82 20.28
N ALA A 473 3.69 -25.42 21.16
CA ALA A 473 3.54 -24.26 22.03
C ALA A 473 4.81 -23.41 21.98
N SER A 474 4.65 -22.09 22.06
CA SER A 474 5.79 -21.17 22.15
C SER A 474 6.56 -21.40 23.45
N THR A 475 7.88 -21.24 23.37
CA THR A 475 8.82 -21.43 24.47
C THR A 475 9.72 -20.19 24.63
N PRO A 476 10.36 -19.99 25.79
CA PRO A 476 11.31 -18.89 25.98
C PRO A 476 12.55 -18.95 25.07
N ILE A 477 12.80 -20.08 24.41
CA ILE A 477 13.98 -20.34 23.57
C ILE A 477 13.62 -20.59 22.10
N ASP A 478 12.48 -20.06 21.66
CA ASP A 478 12.00 -20.22 20.28
C ASP A 478 13.02 -19.70 19.27
N THR A 479 13.51 -20.62 18.42
CA THR A 479 14.34 -20.25 17.27
C THR A 479 13.50 -19.53 16.22
N VAL A 480 14.15 -18.75 15.35
CA VAL A 480 13.47 -18.10 14.21
C VAL A 480 12.73 -19.12 13.34
N GLY A 481 13.34 -20.29 13.11
CA GLY A 481 12.69 -21.38 12.37
C GLY A 481 11.45 -21.92 13.07
N TYR A 482 11.49 -22.10 14.40
CA TYR A 482 10.33 -22.57 15.15
C TYR A 482 9.17 -21.56 15.15
N LYS A 483 9.47 -20.25 15.22
CA LYS A 483 8.45 -19.19 15.07
C LYS A 483 7.76 -19.26 13.72
N SER A 484 8.48 -19.56 12.64
CA SER A 484 7.88 -19.79 11.32
C SER A 484 6.95 -21.00 11.29
N LEU A 485 7.28 -22.09 12.00
CA LEU A 485 6.39 -23.25 12.13
C LEU A 485 5.11 -22.92 12.91
N LEU A 486 5.22 -22.16 14.01
CA LEU A 486 4.07 -21.69 14.76
C LEU A 486 3.16 -20.79 13.90
N MET A 487 3.74 -19.87 13.13
CA MET A 487 2.98 -19.07 12.15
C MET A 487 2.33 -19.94 11.08
N LEU A 488 3.04 -20.94 10.56
CA LEU A 488 2.49 -21.87 9.56
C LEU A 488 1.26 -22.60 10.09
N VAL A 489 1.32 -23.13 11.32
CA VAL A 489 0.17 -23.77 11.99
C VAL A 489 -0.97 -22.77 12.14
N LYS A 490 -0.69 -21.57 12.69
CA LYS A 490 -1.70 -20.53 12.89
C LYS A 490 -2.42 -20.18 11.59
N ASN A 491 -1.67 -19.97 10.50
CA ASN A 491 -2.23 -19.53 9.22
C ASN A 491 -3.03 -20.66 8.53
N THR A 492 -2.49 -21.87 8.48
CA THR A 492 -3.12 -23.00 7.77
C THR A 492 -4.31 -23.62 8.52
N CYS A 493 -4.30 -23.56 9.86
CA CYS A 493 -5.42 -24.01 10.69
C CYS A 493 -6.51 -22.94 10.87
N ALA A 494 -6.25 -21.68 10.53
CA ALA A 494 -7.29 -20.65 10.47
C ALA A 494 -8.27 -20.88 9.30
N ASP A 495 -7.91 -21.70 8.31
CA ASP A 495 -8.76 -22.08 7.19
C ASP A 495 -9.57 -23.35 7.47
N SER A 496 -10.76 -23.46 6.87
CA SER A 496 -11.71 -24.53 7.20
C SER A 496 -11.22 -25.93 6.78
N ASP A 497 -11.63 -26.94 7.53
CA ASP A 497 -11.39 -28.35 7.17
C ASP A 497 -11.99 -28.74 5.83
N GLU A 498 -13.11 -28.12 5.46
CA GLU A 498 -13.72 -28.30 4.16
C GLU A 498 -12.82 -27.79 3.02
N LEU A 499 -12.21 -26.61 3.18
CA LEU A 499 -11.28 -26.07 2.17
C LEU A 499 -10.11 -27.03 1.97
N PHE A 500 -9.48 -27.47 3.07
CA PHE A 500 -8.34 -28.39 2.98
C PHE A 500 -8.69 -29.74 2.35
N LYS A 501 -9.83 -30.34 2.75
CA LYS A 501 -10.31 -31.57 2.11
C LYS A 501 -10.56 -31.35 0.63
N ALA A 502 -11.07 -30.18 0.24
CA ALA A 502 -11.30 -29.86 -1.15
C ALA A 502 -10.01 -29.65 -1.96
N LEU A 503 -8.95 -29.06 -1.38
CA LEU A 503 -7.62 -29.00 -2.01
C LEU A 503 -7.07 -30.40 -2.36
N PHE A 504 -7.44 -31.42 -1.59
CA PHE A 504 -7.10 -32.81 -1.87
C PHE A 504 -8.05 -33.44 -2.90
N ASN A 505 -9.36 -33.36 -2.66
CA ASN A 505 -10.36 -34.06 -3.46
C ASN A 505 -10.47 -33.54 -4.90
N PHE A 506 -10.25 -32.24 -5.10
CA PHE A 506 -10.47 -31.58 -6.39
C PHE A 506 -9.18 -31.23 -7.13
N ASN A 507 -8.01 -31.61 -6.60
CA ASN A 507 -6.74 -31.56 -7.31
C ASN A 507 -6.13 -32.96 -7.40
N ARG A 508 -6.22 -33.56 -8.58
CA ARG A 508 -5.68 -34.91 -8.89
C ARG A 508 -4.21 -35.10 -8.54
N ASN A 509 -3.41 -34.03 -8.50
CA ASN A 509 -1.98 -34.09 -8.19
C ASN A 509 -1.71 -34.24 -6.67
N SER A 510 -2.68 -33.89 -5.82
CA SER A 510 -2.52 -33.88 -4.36
C SER A 510 -2.28 -35.29 -3.78
N LEU A 511 -2.85 -36.34 -4.38
CA LEU A 511 -2.63 -37.73 -3.95
C LEU A 511 -1.15 -38.14 -4.08
N THR A 512 -0.53 -37.86 -5.22
CA THR A 512 0.88 -38.14 -5.46
C THR A 512 1.77 -37.40 -4.46
N GLN A 513 1.45 -36.13 -4.18
CA GLN A 513 2.21 -35.33 -3.20
C GLN A 513 2.06 -35.84 -1.77
N LEU A 514 0.87 -36.30 -1.38
CA LEU A 514 0.66 -36.93 -0.08
C LEU A 514 1.51 -38.20 0.09
N HIS A 515 1.55 -39.07 -0.93
CA HIS A 515 2.40 -40.26 -0.90
C HIS A 515 3.88 -39.90 -0.82
N ALA A 516 4.35 -38.96 -1.64
CA ALA A 516 5.74 -38.49 -1.62
C ALA A 516 6.13 -37.93 -0.25
N PHE A 517 5.26 -37.11 0.37
CA PHE A 517 5.50 -36.56 1.70
C PHE A 517 5.61 -37.66 2.77
N ARG A 518 4.71 -38.64 2.74
CA ARG A 518 4.74 -39.77 3.70
C ARG A 518 6.01 -40.60 3.57
N GLU A 519 6.45 -40.89 2.35
CA GLU A 519 7.71 -41.61 2.13
C GLU A 519 8.91 -40.77 2.57
N ALA A 520 8.94 -39.47 2.30
CA ALA A 520 10.02 -38.59 2.77
C ALA A 520 10.14 -38.58 4.30
N VAL A 521 9.03 -38.49 5.03
CA VAL A 521 9.03 -38.57 6.50
C VAL A 521 9.57 -39.91 6.98
N LYS A 522 9.15 -41.03 6.36
CA LYS A 522 9.68 -42.36 6.68
C LYS A 522 11.18 -42.45 6.42
N THR A 523 11.66 -41.97 5.28
CA THR A 523 13.09 -42.02 4.93
C THR A 523 13.93 -41.26 5.94
N VAL A 524 13.52 -40.05 6.32
CA VAL A 524 14.22 -39.25 7.34
C VAL A 524 14.17 -39.93 8.71
N ALA A 525 13.01 -40.48 9.10
CA ALA A 525 12.89 -41.22 10.35
C ALA A 525 13.77 -42.48 10.37
N SER A 526 13.81 -43.25 9.28
CA SER A 526 14.67 -44.42 9.15
C SER A 526 16.15 -44.07 9.22
N PHE A 527 16.58 -42.94 8.66
CA PHE A 527 17.95 -42.44 8.79
C PHE A 527 18.32 -42.12 10.25
N LEU A 528 17.39 -41.53 11.02
CA LEU A 528 17.63 -41.24 12.43
C LEU A 528 17.61 -42.50 13.31
N LEU A 529 16.83 -43.51 12.91
CA LEU A 529 16.68 -44.76 13.65
C LEU A 529 17.71 -45.82 13.25
N SER A 530 18.52 -45.62 12.21
CA SER A 530 19.54 -46.59 11.79
C SER A 530 20.80 -46.57 12.67
N ASP A 531 21.00 -45.51 13.45
CA ASP A 531 22.15 -45.32 14.36
C ASP A 531 21.79 -45.60 15.85
N HIS A 532 20.58 -46.10 16.10
CA HIS A 532 20.07 -46.56 17.40
C HIS A 532 19.71 -48.04 17.33
#